data_AF-A0A9X4WKI6-F1
#
_entry.id   AF-A0A9X4WKI6-F1
#
_cell.length_a   1.000
_cell.length_b   1.000
_cell.length_c   1.000
_cell.angle_alpha   90.00
_cell.angle_beta   90.00
_cell.angle_gamma   90.00
#
_symmetry.space_group_name_H-M   'P 1'
#
loop_
_entity.id
_entity.type
_entity.pdbx_description
1 polymer ?
#
loop_
_entity_poly.entity_id
_entity_poly.type
_entity_poly.pdbx_seq_one_letter_code
_entity_poly.pdbx_strand_id
1 'polypeptide(L)'
;MQDNVLEQLIKSLSVLSLEKEHEIAAVDLHDIYESTERFEQLLENIMNSQQSKEELIDALIEVEIELDHINWHYKSLKKKLEILMKD
;
A
#
# COMPACT_ATOMS: atom_id res chain seq x y z
N MET A 1 11.78 15.52 -11.14
CA MET A 1 11.07 14.49 -11.93
C MET A 1 10.96 13.31 -10.99
N GLN A 2 9.83 13.18 -10.29
CA GLN A 2 9.53 11.93 -9.62
C GLN A 2 9.18 11.00 -10.77
N ASP A 3 10.12 10.13 -11.15
CA ASP A 3 9.77 9.04 -12.05
C ASP A 3 8.56 8.33 -11.46
N ASN A 4 7.58 7.99 -12.30
CA ASN A 4 6.36 7.35 -11.87
C ASN A 4 6.73 6.03 -11.18
N VAL A 5 6.66 5.98 -9.84
CA VAL A 5 7.12 4.86 -9.00
C VAL A 5 6.45 3.57 -9.47
N LEU A 6 5.17 3.66 -9.86
CA LEU A 6 4.43 2.55 -10.44
C LEU A 6 5.05 2.05 -11.75
N GLU A 7 5.44 2.93 -12.68
CA GLU A 7 6.10 2.52 -13.93
C GLU A 7 7.45 1.83 -13.67
N GLN A 8 8.21 2.32 -12.68
CA GLN A 8 9.46 1.67 -12.27
C GLN A 8 9.21 0.29 -11.67
N LEU A 9 8.17 0.13 -10.86
CA LEU A 9 7.76 -1.15 -10.29
C LEU A 9 7.30 -2.12 -11.38
N ILE A 10 6.47 -1.68 -12.33
CA ILE A 10 6.02 -2.48 -13.48
C ILE A 10 7.24 -2.99 -14.25
N LYS A 11 8.17 -2.10 -14.61
CA LYS A 11 9.39 -2.48 -15.35
C LYS A 11 10.29 -3.42 -14.57
N SER A 12 10.36 -3.26 -13.25
CA SER A 12 11.18 -4.13 -12.39
C SER A 12 10.58 -5.53 -12.26
N LEU A 13 9.26 -5.63 -12.23
CA LEU A 13 8.56 -6.91 -12.11
C LEU A 13 8.35 -7.59 -13.47
N SER A 14 8.46 -6.86 -14.59
CA SER A 14 8.23 -7.41 -15.92
C SER A 14 9.18 -8.53 -16.34
N VAL A 15 10.32 -8.65 -15.66
CA VAL A 15 11.29 -9.74 -15.88
C VAL A 15 10.86 -11.08 -15.26
N LEU A 16 9.82 -11.06 -14.41
CA LEU A 16 9.41 -12.22 -13.62
C LEU A 16 8.25 -13.03 -14.25
N SER A 17 7.42 -12.44 -15.12
CA SER A 17 6.27 -13.18 -15.72
C SER A 17 5.54 -12.47 -16.86
N LEU A 18 4.43 -13.10 -17.30
CA LEU A 18 3.31 -12.52 -18.05
C LEU A 18 2.96 -11.10 -17.60
N GLU A 19 2.64 -10.26 -18.60
CA GLU A 19 2.35 -8.83 -18.50
C GLU A 19 1.37 -8.49 -17.36
N LYS A 20 0.21 -9.17 -17.37
CA LYS A 20 -0.87 -8.90 -16.43
C LYS A 20 -0.54 -9.21 -14.97
N GLU A 21 0.24 -10.26 -14.69
CA GLU A 21 0.50 -10.67 -13.30
C GLU A 21 1.50 -9.73 -12.61
N HIS A 22 2.49 -9.24 -13.36
CA HIS A 22 3.45 -8.29 -12.82
C HIS A 22 2.89 -6.86 -12.70
N GLU A 23 2.01 -6.44 -13.60
CA GLU A 23 1.29 -5.16 -13.47
C GLU A 23 0.45 -5.12 -12.19
N ILE A 24 -0.30 -6.18 -11.89
CA ILE A 24 -1.10 -6.26 -10.66
C ILE A 24 -0.20 -6.23 -9.43
N ALA A 25 0.92 -6.97 -9.44
CA ALA A 25 1.87 -6.94 -8.33
C ALA A 25 2.52 -5.56 -8.14
N ALA A 26 2.78 -4.81 -9.22
CA ALA A 26 3.29 -3.46 -9.16
C ALA A 26 2.28 -2.49 -8.52
N VAL A 27 1.00 -2.62 -8.91
CA VAL A 27 -0.11 -1.83 -8.34
C VAL A 27 -0.26 -2.14 -6.86
N ASP A 28 -0.32 -3.42 -6.47
CA ASP A 28 -0.44 -3.79 -5.06
C ASP A 28 0.71 -3.24 -4.20
N LEU A 29 1.94 -3.27 -4.71
CA LEU A 29 3.10 -2.69 -4.01
C LEU A 29 3.00 -1.17 -3.87
N HIS A 30 2.56 -0.49 -4.93
CA HIS A 30 2.40 0.95 -4.93
C HIS A 30 1.31 1.40 -3.95
N ASP A 31 0.16 0.70 -3.94
CA ASP A 31 -0.95 1.02 -3.05
C ASP A 31 -0.59 0.76 -1.58
N ILE A 32 0.17 -0.32 -1.29
CA ILE A 32 0.72 -0.55 0.06
C ILE A 32 1.62 0.62 0.48
N TYR A 33 2.49 1.09 -0.40
CA TYR A 33 3.40 2.20 -0.12
C TYR A 33 2.61 3.48 0.21
N GLU A 34 1.68 3.88 -0.66
CA GLU A 34 0.89 5.10 -0.44
C GLU A 34 0.06 5.03 0.85
N SER A 35 -0.62 3.92 1.10
CA SER A 35 -1.41 3.75 2.33
C SER A 35 -0.54 3.73 3.58
N THR A 36 0.69 3.21 3.49
CA THR A 36 1.63 3.26 4.61
C THR A 36 2.05 4.70 4.91
N GLU A 37 2.33 5.52 3.89
CA GLU A 37 2.64 6.95 4.09
C GLU A 37 1.46 7.70 4.74
N ARG A 38 0.22 7.43 4.31
CA ARG A 38 -0.98 8.04 4.92
C ARG A 38 -1.18 7.59 6.36
N PHE A 39 -1.00 6.30 6.63
CA PHE A 39 -1.05 5.74 7.97
C PHE A 39 -0.02 6.40 8.91
N GLU A 40 1.22 6.58 8.46
CA GLU A 40 2.26 7.28 9.23
C GLU A 40 1.86 8.73 9.54
N GLN A 41 1.33 9.46 8.55
CA GLN A 41 0.83 10.83 8.75
C GLN A 41 -0.33 10.90 9.75
N LEU A 42 -1.27 9.95 9.70
CA LEU A 42 -2.38 9.86 10.65
C LEU A 42 -1.86 9.65 12.08
N LEU A 43 -0.90 8.75 12.27
CA LEU A 43 -0.28 8.53 13.58
C LEU A 43 0.44 9.78 14.09
N GLU A 44 1.21 10.44 13.22
CA GLU A 44 1.92 11.67 13.57
C GLU A 44 0.94 12.78 14.00
N ASN A 45 -0.18 12.91 13.29
CA ASN A 45 -1.25 13.83 13.64
C ASN A 45 -1.88 13.51 15.00
N ILE A 46 -2.18 12.23 15.26
CA ILE A 46 -2.74 11.78 16.55
C ILE A 46 -1.77 12.08 17.71
N MET A 47 -0.47 11.85 17.50
CA MET A 47 0.55 12.05 18.54
C MET A 47 0.83 13.53 18.84
N ASN A 48 0.76 14.40 17.82
CA ASN A 48 1.22 15.78 17.92
C ASN A 48 0.09 16.81 18.07
N SER A 49 -1.19 16.41 17.93
CA SER A 49 -2.32 17.32 18.04
C SER A 49 -3.12 17.11 19.33
N GLN A 50 -3.63 18.22 19.88
CA GLN A 50 -4.53 18.19 21.02
C GLN A 50 -5.96 17.98 20.50
N GLN A 51 -6.36 16.71 20.39
CA GLN A 51 -7.64 16.31 19.82
C GLN A 51 -8.73 16.25 20.88
N SER A 52 -9.95 16.62 20.51
CA SER A 52 -11.14 16.21 21.24
C SER A 52 -11.34 14.70 21.15
N LYS A 53 -12.19 14.14 22.01
CA LYS A 53 -12.50 12.71 21.99
C LYS A 53 -13.14 12.28 20.66
N GLU A 54 -13.98 13.12 20.06
CA GLU A 54 -14.66 12.82 18.80
C GLU A 54 -13.66 12.81 17.64
N GLU A 55 -12.80 13.84 17.55
CA GLU A 55 -11.74 13.91 16.53
C GLU A 55 -10.75 12.73 16.64
N LEU A 56 -10.42 12.29 17.85
CA LEU A 56 -9.59 11.10 18.05
C LEU A 56 -10.27 9.82 17.56
N ILE A 57 -11.58 9.68 17.76
CA ILE A 57 -12.33 8.51 17.28
C ILE A 57 -12.33 8.50 15.74
N ASP A 58 -12.59 9.64 15.11
CA ASP A 58 -12.58 9.75 13.65
C ASP A 58 -11.19 9.42 13.08
N ALA A 59 -10.11 9.93 13.70
CA ALA A 59 -8.74 9.63 13.27
C ALA A 59 -8.40 8.13 13.42
N LEU A 60 -8.90 7.46 14.47
CA LEU A 60 -8.70 6.02 14.66
C LEU A 60 -9.48 5.17 13.64
N ILE A 61 -10.65 5.64 13.19
CA ILE A 61 -11.40 4.99 12.11
C ILE A 61 -10.62 5.09 10.80
N GLU A 62 -10.05 6.25 10.46
CA GLU A 62 -9.21 6.40 9.27
C GLU A 62 -7.97 5.50 9.32
N VAL A 63 -7.36 5.35 10.51
CA VAL A 63 -6.26 4.40 10.72
C VAL A 63 -6.70 2.96 10.42
N GLU A 64 -7.87 2.54 10.90
CA GLU A 64 -8.42 1.21 10.63
C GLU A 64 -8.60 0.98 9.12
N ILE A 65 -9.15 1.97 8.42
CA ILE A 65 -9.36 1.93 6.97
C ILE A 65 -8.04 1.73 6.20
N GLU A 66 -7.01 2.52 6.51
CA GLU A 66 -5.71 2.40 5.84
C GLU A 66 -5.02 1.05 6.14
N LEU A 67 -5.13 0.55 7.38
CA LEU A 67 -4.60 -0.78 7.74
C LEU A 67 -5.31 -1.91 7.01
N ASP A 68 -6.62 -1.82 6.83
CA ASP A 68 -7.39 -2.79 6.05
C ASP A 68 -7.02 -2.75 4.57
N HIS A 69 -6.78 -1.55 4.02
CA HIS A 69 -6.32 -1.37 2.64
C HIS A 69 -4.94 -2.02 2.42
N ILE A 70 -3.96 -1.74 3.29
CA ILE A 70 -2.63 -2.35 3.27
C ILE A 70 -2.74 -3.88 3.32
N ASN A 71 -3.53 -4.41 4.25
CA ASN A 71 -3.72 -5.84 4.42
C ASN A 71 -4.36 -6.51 3.20
N TRP A 72 -5.31 -5.83 2.55
CA TRP A 72 -5.95 -6.33 1.33
C TRP A 72 -4.94 -6.47 0.19
N HIS A 73 -4.20 -5.41 -0.12
CA HIS A 73 -3.18 -5.41 -1.16
C HIS A 73 -2.04 -6.38 -0.84
N TYR A 74 -1.60 -6.48 0.42
CA TYR A 74 -0.57 -7.44 0.81
C TYR A 74 -1.01 -8.89 0.54
N LYS A 75 -2.27 -9.24 0.84
CA LYS A 75 -2.82 -10.57 0.55
C LYS A 75 -2.92 -10.83 -0.96
N SER A 76 -3.26 -9.81 -1.75
CA SER A 76 -3.27 -9.90 -3.21
C SER A 76 -1.85 -10.14 -3.74
N LEU A 77 -0.91 -9.28 -3.37
CA LEU A 77 0.50 -9.35 -3.74
C LEU A 77 1.10 -10.71 -3.41
N LYS A 78 0.86 -11.22 -2.20
CA LYS A 78 1.37 -12.53 -1.78
C LYS A 78 0.93 -13.64 -2.73
N LYS A 79 -0.36 -13.67 -3.10
CA LYS A 79 -0.88 -14.67 -4.06
C LYS A 79 -0.24 -14.52 -5.44
N LYS A 80 0.02 -13.29 -5.87
CA LYS A 80 0.69 -13.01 -7.14
C LYS A 80 2.14 -13.48 -7.13
N LEU A 81 2.92 -13.12 -6.11
CA LEU A 81 4.30 -13.58 -5.94
C LEU A 81 4.40 -15.11 -5.89
N GLU A 82 3.45 -15.79 -5.23
CA GLU A 82 3.38 -17.26 -5.23
C GLU A 82 3.17 -17.88 -6.63
N ILE A 83 2.56 -17.15 -7.57
CA ILE A 83 2.44 -17.55 -8.98
C ILE A 83 3.74 -17.22 -9.73
N LEU A 84 4.30 -16.03 -9.52
CA LEU A 84 5.51 -15.54 -10.18
C LEU A 84 6.76 -16.35 -9.83
N MET A 85 6.84 -16.88 -8.61
CA MET A 85 8.00 -17.61 -8.09
C MET A 85 7.89 -19.14 -8.24
N LYS A 86 6.84 -19.63 -8.89
CA LYS A 86 6.73 -21.05 -9.26
C LYS A 86 7.37 -21.23 -10.63
N ASP A 87 8.59 -21.75 -10.64
CA ASP A 87 9.25 -22.35 -11.81
C ASP A 87 8.39 -23.45 -12.45
#